data_AF-A0A0E3ZE50-F1
#
_entry.id   AF-A0A0E3ZE50-F1
#
_cell.length_a   1.000
_cell.length_b   1.000
_cell.length_c   1.000
_cell.angle_alpha   90.00
_cell.angle_beta   90.00
_cell.angle_gamma   90.00
#
_symmetry.space_group_name_H-M   'P 1'
#
loop_
_entity.id
_entity.type
_entity.pdbx_description
1 polymer ?
#
loop_
_entity_poly.entity_id
_entity_poly.type
_entity_poly.pdbx_seq_one_letter_code
_entity_poly.pdbx_strand_id
1 'polypeptide(L)'
;MKLVKAIGVAAGLMLSVGAMAQQVSNTTASNPSARPIPESDVLFKKTVWRKIDLREKQNKPLFSENREITKVIIEAVKSGELTAYRSDSVSTPITREEFLQNMTPKQADGGLSEEELAAGFGEVQEEDDAWGSALGGNAGTTEAAPVSNEFFPKQLYLLELKENVVFDKKRSRMYHDIQTISIKVPATLNPLGFEQNVASFKMSDLVRLFRNNPETAIWYNAQNDAQHKNLADAFDLWLFSSYITKISNPGDQSLASIYGGGKKGLLAAQDALEALIEYEYSLWSY
;
A
#
# COMPACT_ATOMS: atom_id res chain seq x y z
N MET A 1 -51.12 41.86 52.02
CA MET A 1 -51.68 41.38 50.74
C MET A 1 -50.54 41.29 49.72
N LYS A 2 -50.39 40.11 49.10
CA LYS A 2 -49.75 39.78 47.79
C LYS A 2 -48.26 40.17 47.59
N LEU A 3 -47.30 39.23 47.68
CA LEU A 3 -46.74 38.40 46.59
C LEU A 3 -46.26 39.21 45.37
N VAL A 4 -44.95 39.20 45.06
CA VAL A 4 -44.36 38.60 43.84
C VAL A 4 -42.85 38.38 44.07
N LYS A 5 -42.39 37.17 43.74
CA LYS A 5 -41.00 36.67 43.74
C LYS A 5 -40.25 37.16 42.49
N ALA A 6 -39.02 37.62 42.63
CA ALA A 6 -38.06 37.73 41.54
C ALA A 6 -37.11 36.52 41.58
N ILE A 7 -37.45 35.46 40.84
CA ILE A 7 -36.52 34.38 40.48
C ILE A 7 -36.11 34.67 39.05
N GLY A 8 -34.98 35.35 38.89
CA GLY A 8 -34.37 35.68 37.60
C GLY A 8 -33.30 34.65 37.23
N VAL A 9 -33.71 33.66 36.44
CA VAL A 9 -32.96 32.96 35.38
C VAL A 9 -31.43 33.12 35.43
N ALA A 10 -30.74 32.19 36.09
CA ALA A 10 -29.29 32.02 35.97
C ALA A 10 -28.89 30.56 36.23
N ALA A 11 -29.30 29.65 35.33
CA ALA A 11 -28.78 28.28 35.27
C ALA A 11 -29.27 27.60 33.97
N GLY A 12 -28.85 28.12 32.82
CA GLY A 12 -29.28 27.62 31.51
C GLY A 12 -28.23 27.81 30.44
N LEU A 13 -26.96 27.63 30.78
CA LEU A 13 -25.82 27.68 29.87
C LEU A 13 -24.75 26.80 30.53
N MET A 14 -24.38 25.70 29.87
CA MET A 14 -23.27 24.75 30.14
C MET A 14 -23.80 23.32 30.14
N LEU A 15 -24.02 22.78 28.93
CA LEU A 15 -23.82 21.37 28.57
C LEU A 15 -24.18 21.18 27.07
N SER A 16 -23.56 21.98 26.20
CA SER A 16 -23.44 21.61 24.79
C SER A 16 -22.29 20.59 24.69
N VAL A 17 -22.60 19.32 24.97
CA VAL A 17 -21.72 18.22 24.58
C VAL A 17 -21.70 18.24 23.06
N GLY A 18 -20.62 18.75 22.49
CA GLY A 18 -20.36 18.68 21.06
C GLY A 18 -20.29 17.22 20.65
N ALA A 19 -21.37 16.72 20.08
CA ALA A 19 -21.32 15.50 19.29
C ALA A 19 -20.43 15.81 18.09
N MET A 20 -19.17 15.36 18.15
CA MET A 20 -18.32 15.20 16.97
C MET A 20 -18.94 14.07 16.13
N ALA A 21 -20.03 14.37 15.43
CA ALA A 21 -20.51 13.54 14.35
C ALA A 21 -19.45 13.62 13.26
N GLN A 22 -18.62 12.58 13.14
CA GLN A 22 -17.69 12.43 12.05
C GLN A 22 -18.52 12.30 10.77
N GLN A 23 -18.72 13.41 10.06
CA GLN A 23 -19.41 13.44 8.79
C GLN A 23 -18.58 12.59 7.82
N VAL A 24 -18.99 11.34 7.61
CA VAL A 24 -18.48 10.50 6.53
C VAL A 24 -18.96 11.16 5.25
N SER A 25 -18.11 11.96 4.63
CA SER A 25 -18.40 12.58 3.35
C SER A 25 -18.51 11.48 2.30
N ASN A 26 -19.73 11.06 1.96
CA ASN A 26 -20.04 10.16 0.85
C ASN A 26 -19.92 10.86 -0.53
N THR A 27 -18.94 11.75 -0.71
CA THR A 27 -18.69 12.38 -2.00
C THR A 27 -17.86 11.42 -2.87
N THR A 28 -18.10 11.40 -4.18
CA THR A 28 -17.33 10.59 -5.14
C THR A 28 -15.82 10.84 -5.04
N ALA A 29 -15.40 12.01 -4.55
CA ALA A 29 -14.01 12.38 -4.34
C ALA A 29 -13.33 11.73 -3.12
N SER A 30 -14.08 11.26 -2.11
CA SER A 30 -13.51 10.58 -0.93
C SER A 30 -13.40 9.06 -1.13
N ASN A 31 -14.14 8.52 -2.10
CA ASN A 31 -14.23 7.08 -2.34
C ASN A 31 -12.87 6.51 -2.81
N PRO A 32 -12.37 5.44 -2.17
CA PRO A 32 -11.12 4.81 -2.58
C PRO A 32 -11.22 4.13 -3.96
N SER A 33 -12.41 3.70 -4.38
CA SER A 33 -12.64 3.17 -5.73
C SER A 33 -12.52 4.24 -6.81
N ALA A 34 -11.90 3.88 -7.93
CA ALA A 34 -11.87 4.73 -9.12
C ALA A 34 -13.24 4.82 -9.83
N ARG A 35 -14.07 3.79 -9.73
CA ARG A 35 -15.38 3.68 -10.39
C ARG A 35 -16.41 3.07 -9.44
N PRO A 36 -16.82 3.83 -8.41
CA PRO A 36 -17.65 3.30 -7.36
C PRO A 36 -19.04 2.93 -7.87
N ILE A 37 -19.50 1.75 -7.46
CA ILE A 37 -20.87 1.29 -7.72
C ILE A 37 -21.79 1.87 -6.62
N PRO A 38 -22.92 2.50 -6.97
CA PRO A 38 -23.89 2.97 -5.98
C PRO A 38 -24.38 1.83 -5.09
N GLU A 39 -24.51 2.06 -3.79
CA GLU A 39 -24.95 1.03 -2.83
C GLU A 39 -26.32 0.44 -3.17
N SER A 40 -27.22 1.24 -3.79
CA SER A 40 -28.52 0.77 -4.28
C SER A 40 -28.45 -0.31 -5.36
N ASP A 41 -27.32 -0.37 -6.07
CA ASP A 41 -27.11 -1.26 -7.21
C ASP A 41 -26.32 -2.52 -6.79
N VAL A 42 -25.83 -2.57 -5.55
CA VAL A 42 -25.08 -3.70 -4.99
C VAL A 42 -26.04 -4.76 -4.47
N LEU A 43 -26.06 -5.93 -5.11
CA LEU A 43 -26.83 -7.09 -4.62
C LEU A 43 -26.02 -7.91 -3.60
N PHE A 44 -24.75 -8.12 -3.90
CA PHE A 44 -23.81 -8.89 -3.09
C PHE A 44 -22.46 -8.20 -3.08
N LYS A 45 -21.78 -8.23 -1.94
CA LYS A 45 -20.44 -7.68 -1.77
C LYS A 45 -19.60 -8.57 -0.86
N LYS A 46 -18.41 -8.93 -1.33
CA LYS A 46 -17.38 -9.59 -0.52
C LYS A 46 -16.06 -8.83 -0.65
N THR A 47 -15.44 -8.47 0.46
CA THR A 47 -14.12 -7.81 0.43
C THR A 47 -13.03 -8.87 0.46
N VAL A 48 -12.08 -8.76 -0.45
CA VAL A 48 -11.00 -9.72 -0.65
C VAL A 48 -9.68 -8.95 -0.66
N TRP A 49 -8.65 -9.54 -0.05
CA TRP A 49 -7.28 -9.07 -0.14
C TRP A 49 -6.50 -10.05 -0.99
N ARG A 50 -5.77 -9.53 -1.95
CA ARG A 50 -4.92 -10.28 -2.87
C ARG A 50 -3.49 -9.79 -2.75
N LYS A 51 -2.53 -10.70 -2.92
CA LYS A 51 -1.13 -10.33 -3.11
C LYS A 51 -0.75 -10.48 -4.57
N ILE A 52 0.02 -9.51 -5.04
CA ILE A 52 0.60 -9.45 -6.38
C ILE A 52 2.12 -9.51 -6.19
N ASP A 53 2.76 -10.58 -6.67
CA ASP A 53 4.22 -10.64 -6.76
C ASP A 53 4.63 -10.16 -8.16
N LEU A 54 5.31 -9.02 -8.22
CA LEU A 54 5.74 -8.38 -9.45
C LEU A 54 6.84 -9.17 -10.21
N ARG A 55 7.48 -10.15 -9.57
CA ARG A 55 8.49 -11.01 -10.19
C ARG A 55 7.87 -12.14 -11.03
N GLU A 56 6.58 -12.43 -10.84
CA GLU A 56 5.88 -13.43 -11.62
C GLU A 56 5.90 -13.08 -13.12
N LYS A 57 5.97 -14.09 -13.97
CA LYS A 57 6.04 -13.91 -15.44
C LYS A 57 4.88 -13.07 -15.98
N GLN A 58 3.68 -13.28 -15.44
CA GLN A 58 2.47 -12.53 -15.84
C GLN A 58 2.51 -11.06 -15.40
N ASN A 59 3.25 -10.74 -14.33
CA ASN A 59 3.31 -9.40 -13.75
C ASN A 59 4.52 -8.58 -14.21
N LYS A 60 5.49 -9.19 -14.89
CA LYS A 60 6.64 -8.47 -15.49
C LYS A 60 6.27 -7.21 -16.27
N PRO A 61 5.17 -7.18 -17.07
CA PRO A 61 4.70 -5.95 -17.70
C PRO A 61 4.48 -4.75 -16.77
N LEU A 62 4.05 -4.97 -15.53
CA LEU A 62 3.87 -3.94 -14.48
C LEU A 62 5.20 -3.52 -13.84
N PHE A 63 6.26 -4.29 -14.07
CA PHE A 63 7.56 -4.18 -13.42
C PHE A 63 8.69 -4.22 -14.44
N SER A 64 8.51 -3.44 -15.50
CA SER A 64 9.50 -3.29 -16.55
C SER A 64 10.65 -2.42 -16.06
N GLU A 65 11.86 -2.72 -16.52
CA GLU A 65 13.06 -1.98 -16.12
C GLU A 65 12.90 -0.47 -16.37
N ASN A 66 13.18 0.33 -15.34
CA ASN A 66 13.02 1.80 -15.30
C ASN A 66 11.57 2.33 -15.30
N ARG A 67 10.58 1.46 -15.46
CA ARG A 67 9.14 1.77 -15.50
C ARG A 67 8.38 0.93 -14.47
N GLU A 68 9.00 0.72 -13.31
CA GLU A 68 8.41 -0.04 -12.24
C GLU A 68 7.24 0.73 -11.62
N ILE A 69 6.09 0.07 -11.45
CA ILE A 69 4.94 0.68 -10.77
C ILE A 69 5.30 1.26 -9.40
N THR A 70 6.17 0.59 -8.65
CA THR A 70 6.63 1.07 -7.34
C THR A 70 7.44 2.35 -7.44
N LYS A 71 8.26 2.51 -8.48
CA LYS A 71 9.03 3.73 -8.73
C LYS A 71 8.10 4.91 -8.98
N VAL A 72 7.12 4.73 -9.86
CA VAL A 72 6.11 5.76 -10.17
C VAL A 72 5.36 6.20 -8.91
N ILE A 73 4.95 5.26 -8.06
CA ILE A 73 4.23 5.56 -6.82
C ILE A 73 5.14 6.28 -5.81
N ILE A 74 6.37 5.79 -5.61
CA ILE A 74 7.32 6.37 -4.65
C ILE A 74 7.68 7.81 -5.04
N GLU A 75 7.98 8.04 -6.31
CA GLU A 75 8.29 9.37 -6.82
C GLU A 75 7.11 10.33 -6.65
N ALA A 76 5.87 9.85 -6.87
CA ALA A 76 4.66 10.64 -6.66
C ALA A 76 4.40 10.99 -5.19
N VAL A 77 4.75 10.12 -4.24
CA VAL A 77 4.66 10.43 -2.81
C VAL A 77 5.72 11.45 -2.41
N LYS A 78 6.95 11.30 -2.93
CA LYS A 78 8.05 12.25 -2.69
C LYS A 78 7.75 13.63 -3.27
N SER A 79 7.19 13.69 -4.48
CA SER A 79 6.75 14.94 -5.11
C SER A 79 5.54 15.56 -4.39
N GLY A 80 4.76 14.74 -3.69
CA GLY A 80 3.57 15.16 -2.96
C GLY A 80 2.29 15.16 -3.79
N GLU A 81 2.31 14.60 -5.00
CA GLU A 81 1.12 14.39 -5.83
C GLU A 81 0.21 13.32 -5.22
N LEU A 82 0.80 12.29 -4.60
CA LEU A 82 0.07 11.17 -4.01
C LEU A 82 0.09 11.22 -2.48
N THR A 83 -1.10 11.04 -1.87
CA THR A 83 -1.23 10.92 -0.41
C THR A 83 -1.11 9.46 0.01
N ALA A 84 -0.17 9.18 0.93
CA ALA A 84 0.04 7.86 1.50
C ALA A 84 -0.78 7.67 2.78
N TYR A 85 -1.22 6.44 3.04
CA TYR A 85 -1.99 6.06 4.24
C TYR A 85 -1.32 4.92 5.01
N ARG A 86 -1.52 4.88 6.33
CA ARG A 86 -0.90 3.86 7.19
C ARG A 86 -1.47 2.46 6.94
N SER A 87 -2.77 2.36 6.68
CA SER A 87 -3.51 1.11 6.53
C SER A 87 -4.42 1.11 5.29
N ASP A 88 -4.87 -0.08 4.92
CA ASP A 88 -5.83 -0.35 3.83
C ASP A 88 -7.25 0.17 4.11
N SER A 89 -7.52 0.64 5.34
CA SER A 89 -8.74 1.37 5.71
C SER A 89 -8.70 2.84 5.28
N VAL A 90 -7.53 3.35 4.88
CA VAL A 90 -7.38 4.71 4.32
C VAL A 90 -7.92 5.81 5.25
N SER A 91 -7.85 5.58 6.56
CA SER A 91 -8.37 6.51 7.57
C SER A 91 -7.33 7.50 8.05
N THR A 92 -6.07 7.07 8.14
CA THR A 92 -4.97 7.87 8.68
C THR A 92 -3.91 8.13 7.61
N PRO A 93 -3.84 9.36 7.05
CA PRO A 93 -2.76 9.73 6.15
C PRO A 93 -1.44 9.80 6.92
N ILE A 94 -0.35 9.46 6.26
CA ILE A 94 1.01 9.57 6.80
C ILE A 94 1.74 10.75 6.16
N THR A 95 2.69 11.33 6.87
CA THR A 95 3.53 12.40 6.31
C THR A 95 4.61 11.83 5.38
N ARG A 96 5.24 12.69 4.59
CA ARG A 96 6.31 12.27 3.68
C ARG A 96 7.51 11.74 4.47
N GLU A 97 7.82 12.33 5.62
CA GLU A 97 8.91 11.88 6.48
C GLU A 97 8.62 10.48 7.06
N GLU A 98 7.38 10.23 7.52
CA GLU A 98 6.98 8.90 8.00
C GLU A 98 7.04 7.86 6.86
N PHE A 99 6.67 8.24 5.64
CA PHE A 99 6.80 7.37 4.47
C PHE A 99 8.25 7.01 4.16
N LEU A 100 9.16 8.00 4.18
CA LEU A 100 10.59 7.76 3.97
C LEU A 100 11.18 6.88 5.07
N GLN A 101 10.79 7.07 6.32
CA GLN A 101 11.20 6.19 7.44
C GLN A 101 10.74 4.74 7.23
N ASN A 102 9.54 4.52 6.70
CA ASN A 102 9.07 3.18 6.35
C ASN A 102 9.80 2.58 5.14
N MET A 103 10.35 3.43 4.27
CA MET A 103 11.18 3.02 3.13
C MET A 103 12.65 2.77 3.49
N THR A 104 13.13 3.25 4.63
CA THR A 104 14.45 2.86 5.13
C THR A 104 14.35 1.52 5.85
N PRO A 105 15.26 0.55 5.60
CA PRO A 105 15.34 -0.63 6.44
C PRO A 105 15.60 -0.13 7.84
N LYS A 106 14.72 -0.49 8.77
CA LYS A 106 15.00 -0.34 10.18
C LYS A 106 16.20 -1.22 10.44
N GLN A 107 17.39 -0.61 10.55
CA GLN A 107 18.56 -1.32 11.03
C GLN A 107 18.12 -1.97 12.33
N ALA A 108 18.10 -3.30 12.36
CA ALA A 108 18.15 -4.00 13.63
C ALA A 108 19.42 -3.45 14.28
N ASP A 109 19.25 -2.83 15.44
CA ASP A 109 20.30 -2.13 16.17
C ASP A 109 21.48 -3.08 16.41
N GLY A 110 22.38 -3.08 15.43
CA GLY A 110 23.76 -3.51 15.52
C GLY A 110 24.64 -2.28 15.63
N GLY A 111 24.09 -1.17 16.15
CA GLY A 111 24.94 -0.22 16.84
C GLY A 111 25.64 -0.99 17.95
N LEU A 112 26.97 -0.98 17.91
CA LEU A 112 27.79 -1.40 19.04
C LEU A 112 27.15 -0.87 20.32
N SER A 113 26.96 -1.71 21.33
CA SER A 113 26.40 -1.24 22.58
C SER A 113 27.27 -0.08 23.10
N GLU A 114 26.71 0.82 23.91
CA GLU A 114 27.50 1.90 24.54
C GLU A 114 28.73 1.33 25.29
N GLU A 115 28.68 0.07 25.68
CA GLU A 115 29.77 -0.69 26.31
C GLU A 115 30.85 -1.14 25.31
N GLU A 116 30.49 -1.47 24.07
CA GLU A 116 31.45 -1.83 23.01
C GLU A 116 32.16 -0.59 22.42
N LEU A 117 31.46 0.55 22.32
CA LEU A 117 32.12 1.85 22.05
C LEU A 117 33.07 2.25 23.19
N ALA A 118 32.66 2.05 24.45
CA ALA A 118 33.51 2.34 25.61
C ALA A 118 34.69 1.36 25.74
N ALA A 119 34.59 0.15 25.20
CA ALA A 119 35.65 -0.86 25.18
C ALA A 119 36.70 -0.65 24.06
N GLY A 120 36.63 0.46 23.32
CA GLY A 120 37.67 0.83 22.34
C GLY A 120 37.55 0.12 20.98
N PHE A 121 36.44 -0.57 20.70
CA PHE A 121 36.19 -1.16 19.38
C PHE A 121 35.89 -0.13 18.27
N GLY A 122 35.90 1.17 18.60
CA GLY A 122 35.76 2.29 17.66
C GLY A 122 37.02 3.14 17.48
N GLU A 123 38.11 2.87 18.20
CA GLU A 123 39.39 3.57 17.95
C GLU A 123 40.16 2.84 16.85
N VAL A 124 40.10 3.40 15.64
CA VAL A 124 41.05 3.08 14.58
C VAL A 124 42.43 3.53 15.09
N GLN A 125 43.32 2.58 15.38
CA GLN A 125 44.75 2.90 15.53
C GLN A 125 45.19 3.60 14.25
N GLU A 126 45.73 4.82 14.39
CA GLU A 126 46.47 5.49 13.31
C GLU A 126 47.70 4.65 12.98
N GLU A 127 47.52 3.60 12.18
CA GLU A 127 48.60 3.11 11.33
C GLU A 127 48.71 4.11 10.18
N ASP A 128 49.85 4.81 10.13
CA ASP A 128 50.25 5.63 8.99
C ASP A 128 49.96 4.87 7.70
N ASP A 129 48.99 5.36 6.92
CA ASP A 129 48.63 4.86 5.60
C ASP A 129 49.81 5.05 4.63
N ALA A 130 50.82 4.17 4.74
CA ALA A 130 52.00 4.12 3.89
C ALA A 130 51.63 3.91 2.41
N TRP A 131 50.39 3.48 2.14
CA TRP A 131 49.83 3.31 0.81
C TRP A 131 49.21 4.59 0.22
N GLY A 132 48.74 5.53 1.06
CA GLY A 132 48.21 6.83 0.63
C GLY A 132 49.29 7.80 0.18
N SER A 133 50.50 7.69 0.75
CA SER A 133 51.64 8.55 0.40
C SER A 133 52.28 8.22 -0.97
N ALA A 134 52.03 7.01 -1.52
CA ALA A 134 52.59 6.56 -2.79
C ALA A 134 51.77 7.01 -4.03
N LEU A 135 50.50 7.39 -3.84
CA LEU A 135 49.61 7.84 -4.90
C LEU A 135 49.34 9.32 -4.71
N GLY A 136 50.21 10.15 -5.32
CA GLY A 136 50.21 11.60 -5.19
C GLY A 136 48.82 12.22 -5.12
N GLY A 137 48.63 13.13 -4.14
CA GLY A 137 47.36 13.71 -3.68
C GLY A 137 46.57 14.50 -4.72
N ASN A 138 46.08 13.80 -5.74
CA ASN A 138 45.09 14.30 -6.69
C ASN A 138 44.12 13.17 -7.08
N ALA A 139 43.79 12.29 -6.13
CA ALA A 139 42.58 11.49 -6.22
C ALA A 139 41.42 12.42 -5.85
N GLY A 140 40.75 12.95 -6.87
CA GLY A 140 39.54 13.73 -6.70
C GLY A 140 38.59 12.98 -5.78
N THR A 141 38.33 13.56 -4.61
CA THR A 141 37.23 13.20 -3.72
C THR A 141 35.96 13.45 -4.50
N THR A 142 35.58 12.46 -5.30
CA THR A 142 34.27 12.40 -5.92
C THR A 142 33.36 12.19 -4.74
N GLU A 143 32.71 13.25 -4.27
CA GLU A 143 31.68 13.15 -3.24
C GLU A 143 30.70 12.08 -3.70
N ALA A 144 30.81 10.90 -3.12
CA ALA A 144 29.82 9.86 -3.28
C ALA A 144 28.53 10.49 -2.76
N ALA A 145 27.58 10.73 -3.66
CA ALA A 145 26.24 11.18 -3.30
C ALA A 145 25.78 10.36 -2.08
N PRO A 146 25.13 10.99 -1.08
CA PRO A 146 24.73 10.28 0.13
C PRO A 146 23.95 9.05 -0.32
N VAL A 147 24.50 7.87 -0.07
CA VAL A 147 23.78 6.61 -0.26
C VAL A 147 22.63 6.66 0.73
N SER A 148 21.49 7.19 0.28
CA SER A 148 20.26 7.13 1.03
C SER A 148 20.00 5.64 1.24
N ASN A 149 19.96 5.21 2.50
CA ASN A 149 19.64 3.83 2.89
C ASN A 149 18.16 3.51 2.60
N GLU A 150 17.60 3.95 1.49
CA GLU A 150 16.21 3.69 1.11
C GLU A 150 16.11 2.39 0.31
N PHE A 151 15.02 1.65 0.48
CA PHE A 151 14.73 0.51 -0.38
C PHE A 151 14.62 0.96 -1.83
N PHE A 152 15.32 0.26 -2.71
CA PHE A 152 15.18 0.51 -4.14
C PHE A 152 13.76 0.13 -4.60
N PRO A 153 13.15 0.88 -5.53
CA PRO A 153 11.83 0.53 -6.06
C PRO A 153 11.74 -0.90 -6.59
N LYS A 154 12.84 -1.40 -7.18
CA LYS A 154 12.96 -2.77 -7.71
C LYS A 154 12.98 -3.86 -6.63
N GLN A 155 13.35 -3.51 -5.41
CA GLN A 155 13.37 -4.42 -4.27
C GLN A 155 11.98 -4.61 -3.64
N LEU A 156 11.09 -3.63 -3.83
CA LEU A 156 9.71 -3.67 -3.35
C LEU A 156 8.81 -4.36 -4.38
N TYR A 157 8.92 -5.68 -4.48
CA TYR A 157 8.20 -6.47 -5.48
C TYR A 157 6.82 -6.99 -5.02
N LEU A 158 6.44 -6.79 -3.75
CA LEU A 158 5.15 -7.26 -3.21
C LEU A 158 4.15 -6.12 -3.10
N LEU A 159 3.01 -6.28 -3.77
CA LEU A 159 1.85 -5.41 -3.59
C LEU A 159 0.71 -6.20 -2.95
N GLU A 160 -0.01 -5.56 -2.05
CA GLU A 160 -1.28 -6.06 -1.51
C GLU A 160 -2.41 -5.21 -2.06
N LEU A 161 -3.40 -5.86 -2.66
CA LEU A 161 -4.56 -5.25 -3.27
C LEU A 161 -5.79 -5.59 -2.44
N LYS A 162 -6.57 -4.58 -2.06
CA LYS A 162 -7.88 -4.76 -1.43
C LYS A 162 -8.96 -4.46 -2.46
N GLU A 163 -9.81 -5.45 -2.71
CA GLU A 163 -10.93 -5.34 -3.64
C GLU A 163 -12.25 -5.62 -2.94
N ASN A 164 -13.31 -5.08 -3.53
CA ASN A 164 -14.66 -5.51 -3.28
C ASN A 164 -15.14 -6.27 -4.52
N VAL A 165 -15.39 -7.57 -4.35
CA VAL A 165 -16.08 -8.39 -5.34
C VAL A 165 -17.56 -8.11 -5.19
N VAL A 166 -18.14 -7.43 -6.17
CA VAL A 166 -19.50 -6.87 -6.12
C VAL A 166 -20.33 -7.44 -7.24
N PHE A 167 -21.54 -7.93 -6.93
CA PHE A 167 -22.53 -8.25 -7.95
C PHE A 167 -23.44 -7.04 -8.19
N ASP A 168 -23.35 -6.44 -9.37
CA ASP A 168 -24.17 -5.30 -9.79
C ASP A 168 -25.52 -5.79 -10.29
N LYS A 169 -26.61 -5.39 -9.62
CA LYS A 169 -27.99 -5.75 -9.94
C LYS A 169 -28.43 -5.24 -11.32
N LYS A 170 -27.91 -4.10 -11.78
CA LYS A 170 -28.34 -3.49 -13.07
C LYS A 170 -27.72 -4.20 -14.27
N ARG A 171 -26.46 -4.65 -14.11
CA ARG A 171 -25.69 -5.27 -15.20
C ARG A 171 -25.65 -6.78 -15.11
N SER A 172 -26.13 -7.36 -14.00
CA SER A 172 -26.14 -8.80 -13.70
C SER A 172 -24.76 -9.43 -13.90
N ARG A 173 -23.71 -8.76 -13.43
CA ARG A 173 -22.31 -9.20 -13.57
C ARG A 173 -21.55 -8.96 -12.29
N MET A 174 -20.57 -9.82 -12.02
CA MET A 174 -19.61 -9.61 -10.96
C MET A 174 -18.53 -8.62 -11.43
N TYR A 175 -18.27 -7.60 -10.62
CA TYR A 175 -17.22 -6.62 -10.81
C TYR A 175 -16.19 -6.73 -9.69
N HIS A 176 -14.93 -6.61 -10.08
CA HIS A 176 -13.81 -6.44 -9.16
C HIS A 176 -13.58 -4.94 -8.96
N ASP A 177 -14.10 -4.41 -7.86
CA ASP A 177 -13.93 -3.00 -7.53
C ASP A 177 -12.72 -2.81 -6.60
N ILE A 178 -11.57 -2.47 -7.18
CA ILE A 178 -10.32 -2.25 -6.46
C ILE A 178 -10.43 -0.98 -5.61
N GLN A 179 -10.19 -1.10 -4.31
CA GLN A 179 -10.25 0.02 -3.36
C GLN A 179 -8.86 0.59 -3.11
N THR A 180 -7.91 -0.27 -2.73
CA THR A 180 -6.58 0.17 -2.33
C THR A 180 -5.49 -0.75 -2.84
N ILE A 181 -4.32 -0.16 -3.08
CA ILE A 181 -3.08 -0.88 -3.33
C ILE A 181 -2.09 -0.45 -2.25
N SER A 182 -1.45 -1.42 -1.63
CA SER A 182 -0.47 -1.22 -0.57
C SER A 182 0.87 -1.82 -0.98
N ILE A 183 1.94 -1.08 -0.77
CA ILE A 183 3.30 -1.56 -1.02
C ILE A 183 3.80 -2.25 0.25
N LYS A 184 4.27 -3.50 0.12
CA LYS A 184 4.85 -4.27 1.22
C LYS A 184 6.36 -4.42 1.03
N VAL A 185 7.11 -4.26 2.12
CA VAL A 185 8.50 -4.73 2.18
C VAL A 185 8.47 -6.24 2.34
N PRO A 186 9.12 -7.01 1.44
CA PRO A 186 9.18 -8.45 1.58
C PRO A 186 9.96 -8.87 2.83
N ALA A 187 9.58 -10.00 3.42
CA ALA A 187 10.22 -10.56 4.61
C ALA A 187 11.72 -10.85 4.40
N THR A 188 12.18 -11.04 3.16
CA THR A 188 13.59 -11.24 2.82
C THR A 188 14.47 -10.00 3.03
N LEU A 189 13.86 -8.81 2.96
CA LEU A 189 14.58 -7.53 3.09
C LEU A 189 14.36 -6.89 4.45
N ASN A 190 13.30 -7.28 5.16
CA ASN A 190 13.04 -6.81 6.50
C ASN A 190 13.83 -7.65 7.52
N PRO A 191 14.71 -7.04 8.34
CA PRO A 191 15.43 -7.74 9.40
C PRO A 191 14.52 -8.48 10.39
N LEU A 192 13.27 -8.02 10.53
CA LEU A 192 12.28 -8.61 11.43
C LEU A 192 11.65 -9.91 10.87
N GLY A 193 11.95 -10.30 9.63
CA GLY A 193 11.48 -11.56 9.05
C GLY A 193 9.97 -11.63 8.75
N PHE A 194 9.25 -10.52 8.84
CA PHE A 194 7.84 -10.41 8.43
C PHE A 194 7.62 -9.33 7.37
N GLU A 195 6.53 -9.45 6.61
CA GLU A 195 6.15 -8.45 5.62
C GLU A 195 5.65 -7.17 6.30
N GLN A 196 6.32 -6.04 6.06
CA GLN A 196 5.92 -4.76 6.62
C GLN A 196 5.14 -3.93 5.59
N ASN A 197 4.06 -3.28 6.01
CA ASN A 197 3.36 -2.30 5.18
C ASN A 197 4.17 -0.99 5.10
N VAL A 198 4.53 -0.55 3.91
CA VAL A 198 5.17 0.77 3.71
C VAL A 198 4.10 1.85 3.76
N ALA A 199 3.12 1.72 2.88
CA ALA A 199 1.98 2.62 2.76
C ALA A 199 0.87 1.97 1.93
N SER A 200 -0.33 2.50 2.10
CA SER A 200 -1.52 2.15 1.34
C SER A 200 -2.01 3.37 0.57
N PHE A 201 -2.54 3.14 -0.63
CA PHE A 201 -2.95 4.18 -1.56
C PHE A 201 -4.37 3.91 -2.05
N LYS A 202 -5.15 4.98 -2.27
CA LYS A 202 -6.47 4.88 -2.90
C LYS A 202 -6.33 4.58 -4.38
N MET A 203 -7.17 3.68 -4.89
CA MET A 203 -7.19 3.38 -6.32
C MET A 203 -7.62 4.60 -7.16
N SER A 204 -8.56 5.40 -6.66
CA SER A 204 -8.99 6.64 -7.32
C SER A 204 -7.85 7.64 -7.55
N ASP A 205 -6.98 7.83 -6.56
CA ASP A 205 -5.82 8.72 -6.67
C ASP A 205 -4.70 8.11 -7.52
N LEU A 206 -4.49 6.80 -7.43
CA LEU A 206 -3.54 6.09 -8.31
C LEU A 206 -3.94 6.19 -9.78
N VAL A 207 -5.24 6.04 -10.10
CA VAL A 207 -5.72 6.20 -11.48
C VAL A 207 -5.47 7.62 -11.98
N ARG A 208 -5.70 8.64 -11.16
CA ARG A 208 -5.37 10.04 -11.53
C ARG A 208 -3.88 10.20 -11.80
N LEU A 209 -3.02 9.68 -10.91
CA LEU A 209 -1.57 9.71 -11.06
C LEU A 209 -1.13 9.06 -12.38
N PHE A 210 -1.62 7.86 -12.67
CA PHE A 210 -1.24 7.12 -13.87
C PHE A 210 -1.72 7.82 -15.15
N ARG A 211 -2.89 8.46 -15.12
CA ARG A 211 -3.41 9.23 -16.26
C ARG A 211 -2.64 10.53 -16.48
N ASN A 212 -2.20 11.19 -15.42
CA ASN A 212 -1.39 12.41 -15.49
C ASN A 212 0.04 12.13 -15.98
N ASN A 213 0.55 10.92 -15.75
CA ASN A 213 1.92 10.53 -16.07
C ASN A 213 1.97 9.37 -17.09
N PRO A 214 1.47 9.56 -18.33
CA PRO A 214 1.42 8.49 -19.33
C PRO A 214 2.82 8.02 -19.76
N GLU A 215 3.82 8.89 -19.66
CA GLU A 215 5.20 8.60 -20.05
C GLU A 215 5.92 7.70 -19.05
N THR A 216 5.52 7.64 -17.78
CA THR A 216 6.18 6.79 -16.77
C THR A 216 5.32 5.61 -16.35
N ALA A 217 4.00 5.81 -16.26
CA ALA A 217 3.01 4.81 -15.87
C ALA A 217 2.58 3.91 -17.05
N ILE A 218 3.54 3.15 -17.58
CA ILE A 218 3.33 2.27 -18.74
C ILE A 218 3.28 0.80 -18.30
N TRP A 219 2.24 0.10 -18.73
CA TRP A 219 2.19 -1.36 -18.78
C TRP A 219 2.83 -1.83 -20.09
N TYR A 220 3.94 -2.54 -19.99
CA TYR A 220 4.72 -2.96 -21.16
C TYR A 220 4.11 -4.20 -21.82
N ASN A 221 3.65 -4.05 -23.05
CA ASN A 221 3.12 -5.15 -23.83
C ASN A 221 4.25 -5.95 -24.51
N ALA A 222 4.67 -7.06 -23.90
CA ALA A 222 5.72 -7.92 -24.46
C ALA A 222 5.35 -8.63 -25.77
N GLN A 223 4.07 -8.67 -26.15
CA GLN A 223 3.62 -9.30 -27.39
C GLN A 223 3.51 -8.30 -28.55
N ASN A 224 3.33 -7.01 -28.25
CA ASN A 224 3.19 -5.96 -29.25
C ASN A 224 3.76 -4.63 -28.71
N ASP A 225 5.00 -4.35 -29.08
CA ASP A 225 5.72 -3.15 -28.65
C ASP A 225 5.09 -1.84 -29.19
N ALA A 226 4.26 -1.92 -30.24
CA ALA A 226 3.58 -0.74 -30.79
C ALA A 226 2.41 -0.27 -29.91
N GLN A 227 1.89 -1.10 -29.01
CA GLN A 227 0.72 -0.80 -28.19
C GLN A 227 0.94 -1.16 -26.73
N HIS A 228 1.75 -0.36 -26.06
CA HIS A 228 1.76 -0.31 -24.61
C HIS A 228 0.46 0.32 -24.07
N LYS A 229 0.09 -0.04 -22.84
CA LYS A 229 -1.11 0.50 -22.18
C LYS A 229 -0.72 1.34 -20.97
N ASN A 230 -1.63 2.18 -20.50
CA ASN A 230 -1.43 2.86 -19.22
C ASN A 230 -1.64 1.89 -18.05
N LEU A 231 -0.95 2.09 -16.93
CA LEU A 231 -1.13 1.27 -15.73
C LEU A 231 -2.59 1.26 -15.22
N ALA A 232 -3.30 2.40 -15.30
CA ALA A 232 -4.71 2.44 -14.92
C ALA A 232 -5.56 1.48 -15.76
N ASP A 233 -5.34 1.45 -17.08
CA ASP A 233 -6.03 0.52 -17.98
C ASP A 233 -5.65 -0.94 -17.70
N ALA A 234 -4.40 -1.19 -17.29
CA ALA A 234 -3.95 -2.54 -16.96
C ALA A 234 -4.66 -3.10 -15.73
N PHE A 235 -4.87 -2.29 -14.68
CA PHE A 235 -5.67 -2.71 -13.52
C PHE A 235 -7.15 -2.89 -13.88
N ASP A 236 -7.68 -2.00 -14.71
CA ASP A 236 -9.07 -2.08 -15.17
C ASP A 236 -9.36 -3.33 -16.02
N LEU A 237 -8.41 -3.73 -16.85
CA LEU A 237 -8.48 -4.94 -17.69
C LEU A 237 -7.98 -6.20 -16.96
N TRP A 238 -7.61 -6.08 -15.68
CA TRP A 238 -7.09 -7.17 -14.87
C TRP A 238 -5.85 -7.87 -15.48
N LEU A 239 -4.93 -7.08 -16.04
CA LEU A 239 -3.70 -7.57 -16.68
C LEU A 239 -2.60 -7.88 -15.66
N PHE A 240 -2.95 -8.62 -14.60
CA PHE A 240 -2.04 -9.07 -13.55
C PHE A 240 -2.50 -10.39 -12.92
N SER A 241 -1.52 -11.14 -12.43
CA SER A 241 -1.69 -12.34 -11.61
C SER A 241 -1.67 -11.97 -10.14
N SER A 242 -2.57 -12.57 -9.36
CA SER A 242 -2.65 -12.38 -7.91
C SER A 242 -3.29 -13.58 -7.23
N TYR A 243 -2.95 -13.79 -5.95
CA TYR A 243 -3.54 -14.84 -5.12
C TYR A 243 -4.23 -14.24 -3.90
N ILE A 244 -5.30 -14.87 -3.44
CA ILE A 244 -6.09 -14.41 -2.31
C ILE A 244 -5.35 -14.71 -1.00
N THR A 245 -5.21 -13.71 -0.13
CA THR A 245 -4.61 -13.89 1.20
C THR A 245 -5.64 -13.87 2.31
N LYS A 246 -6.72 -13.11 2.11
CA LYS A 246 -7.77 -12.91 3.10
C LYS A 246 -9.08 -12.64 2.40
N ILE A 247 -10.15 -13.17 2.99
CA ILE A 247 -11.53 -12.88 2.64
C ILE A 247 -12.18 -12.29 3.87
N SER A 248 -13.12 -11.35 3.69
CA SER A 248 -13.86 -10.77 4.80
C SER A 248 -14.53 -11.86 5.65
N ASN A 249 -14.13 -11.89 6.91
CA ASN A 249 -14.60 -12.86 7.90
C ASN A 249 -14.76 -12.16 9.27
N PRO A 250 -15.56 -12.73 10.18
CA PRO A 250 -15.81 -12.11 11.49
C PRO A 250 -14.56 -11.95 12.36
N GLY A 251 -13.56 -12.82 12.20
CA GLY A 251 -12.34 -12.82 12.99
C GLY A 251 -11.23 -11.91 12.46
N ASP A 252 -11.43 -11.27 11.31
CA ASP A 252 -10.42 -10.50 10.58
C ASP A 252 -9.11 -11.26 10.28
N GLN A 253 -9.17 -12.59 10.22
CA GLN A 253 -8.01 -13.47 10.07
C GLN A 253 -7.67 -13.73 8.59
N SER A 254 -6.39 -13.91 8.29
CA SER A 254 -5.95 -14.36 6.95
C SER A 254 -6.28 -15.84 6.74
N LEU A 255 -6.36 -16.27 5.47
CA LEU A 255 -6.59 -17.69 5.13
C LEU A 255 -5.48 -18.58 5.69
N ALA A 256 -4.23 -18.12 5.67
CA ALA A 256 -3.10 -18.83 6.25
C ALA A 256 -3.22 -19.00 7.78
N SER A 257 -3.83 -18.06 8.48
CA SER A 257 -4.07 -18.18 9.93
C SER A 257 -5.19 -19.17 10.26
N ILE A 258 -6.19 -19.30 9.38
CA ILE A 258 -7.36 -20.17 9.60
C ILE A 258 -7.04 -21.62 9.22
N TYR A 259 -6.45 -21.83 8.04
CA TYR A 259 -6.23 -23.16 7.45
C TYR A 259 -4.79 -23.68 7.63
N GLY A 260 -3.90 -22.83 8.15
CA GLY A 260 -2.48 -23.11 8.32
C GLY A 260 -1.61 -22.54 7.19
N GLY A 261 -0.33 -22.30 7.51
CA GLY A 261 0.63 -21.71 6.57
C GLY A 261 1.11 -22.64 5.45
N GLY A 262 1.92 -22.09 4.55
CA GLY A 262 2.57 -22.83 3.46
C GLY A 262 1.58 -23.39 2.45
N LYS A 263 1.71 -24.67 2.11
CA LYS A 263 0.89 -25.35 1.09
C LYS A 263 -0.61 -25.31 1.41
N LYS A 264 -0.99 -25.43 2.69
CA LYS A 264 -2.40 -25.42 3.10
C LYS A 264 -3.03 -24.05 2.87
N GLY A 265 -2.31 -22.97 3.20
CA GLY A 265 -2.77 -21.61 2.94
C GLY A 265 -2.92 -21.31 1.45
N LEU A 266 -2.02 -21.85 0.61
CA LEU A 266 -2.12 -21.69 -0.85
C LEU A 266 -3.32 -22.47 -1.42
N LEU A 267 -3.57 -23.69 -0.94
CA LEU A 267 -4.75 -24.46 -1.35
C LEU A 267 -6.03 -23.74 -0.92
N ALA A 268 -6.09 -23.27 0.33
CA ALA A 268 -7.23 -22.50 0.82
C ALA A 268 -7.47 -21.21 0.01
N ALA A 269 -6.41 -20.58 -0.52
CA ALA A 269 -6.54 -19.43 -1.42
C ALA A 269 -7.11 -19.81 -2.80
N GLN A 270 -6.79 -21.00 -3.31
CA GLN A 270 -7.39 -21.54 -4.54
C GLN A 270 -8.85 -21.92 -4.32
N ASP A 271 -9.15 -22.67 -3.25
CA ASP A 271 -10.52 -23.05 -2.87
C ASP A 271 -11.39 -21.81 -2.68
N ALA A 272 -10.85 -20.76 -2.05
CA ALA A 272 -11.50 -19.47 -1.87
C ALA A 272 -11.81 -18.77 -3.21
N LEU A 273 -10.92 -18.86 -4.19
CA LEU A 273 -11.12 -18.30 -5.52
C LEU A 273 -12.19 -19.09 -6.27
N GLU A 274 -12.10 -20.42 -6.25
CA GLU A 274 -13.09 -21.32 -6.87
C GLU A 274 -14.48 -21.10 -6.28
N ALA A 275 -14.60 -20.97 -4.96
CA ALA A 275 -15.86 -20.67 -4.29
C ALA A 275 -16.47 -19.33 -4.72
N LEU A 276 -15.65 -18.30 -5.00
CA LEU A 276 -16.16 -17.02 -5.51
C LEU A 276 -16.68 -17.15 -6.95
N ILE A 277 -16.01 -17.95 -7.79
CA ILE A 277 -16.41 -18.21 -9.18
C ILE A 277 -17.68 -19.08 -9.21
N GLU A 278 -17.76 -20.12 -8.37
CA GLU A 278 -18.95 -20.95 -8.23
C GLU A 278 -20.14 -20.13 -7.73
N TYR A 279 -19.89 -19.25 -6.74
CA TYR A 279 -20.91 -18.33 -6.26
C TYR A 279 -21.38 -17.39 -7.37
N GLU A 280 -20.46 -16.85 -8.19
CA GLU A 280 -20.83 -16.09 -9.39
C GLU A 280 -21.76 -16.91 -10.26
N TYR A 281 -21.32 -18.10 -10.70
CA TYR A 281 -22.10 -18.97 -11.58
C TYR A 281 -23.50 -19.29 -11.02
N SER A 282 -23.61 -19.53 -9.71
CA SER A 282 -24.89 -19.79 -9.05
C SER A 282 -25.90 -18.65 -9.21
N LEU A 283 -25.42 -17.39 -9.24
CA LEU A 283 -26.27 -16.20 -9.43
C LEU A 283 -26.79 -16.05 -10.86
N TRP A 284 -26.16 -16.71 -11.84
CA TRP A 284 -26.63 -16.75 -13.24
C TRP A 284 -27.61 -17.88 -13.52
N SER A 285 -27.65 -18.91 -12.66
CA SER A 285 -28.45 -20.11 -12.87
C SER A 285 -29.92 -19.98 -12.43
N TYR A 286 -30.38 -18.78 -12.07
CA TYR A 286 -31.70 -18.51 -11.49
C TYR A 286 -32.56 -17.57 -12.35
#